data_AF-A0A0F9JJS6-F1
#
_entry.id   AF-A0A0F9JJS6-F1
#
_cell.length_a   1.000
_cell.length_b   1.000
_cell.length_c   1.000
_cell.angle_alpha   90.00
_cell.angle_beta   90.00
_cell.angle_gamma   90.00
#
_symmetry.space_group_name_H-M   'P 1'
#
loop_
_entity.id
_entity.type
_entity.pdbx_description
1 polymer ?
#
loop_
_entity_poly.entity_id
_entity_poly.type
_entity_poly.pdbx_seq_one_letter_code
_entity_poly.pdbx_strand_id
1 'polypeptide(L)'
;MAENDPARTTTPTKVADLTISSASTDGINAAGETVYNNENFTKFYGKYKSSTKLKSIIKKWATWVVGLGLTEESKTEVLERISGSGEDTILSVLWNMLIIKKVNGDAYAEIIRDGTELINLKPLGPSRITVVFDEQGIITRYEQVNKSGKKKGSKKFTTQEIFHLTKDRV
;
A
#
# COMPACT_ATOMS: atom_id res chain seq x y z
N MET A 1 49.71 -34.69 2.73
CA MET A 1 48.52 -35.36 2.14
C MET A 1 47.41 -35.25 3.16
N ALA A 2 46.35 -34.52 2.83
CA ALA A 2 45.20 -34.28 3.69
C ALA A 2 44.16 -35.37 3.43
N GLU A 3 43.69 -36.02 4.50
CA GLU A 3 42.59 -36.98 4.45
C GLU A 3 41.28 -36.19 4.62
N ASN A 4 40.56 -36.00 3.53
CA ASN A 4 39.20 -35.48 3.54
C ASN A 4 38.27 -36.59 4.02
N ASP A 5 37.72 -36.45 5.22
CA ASP A 5 36.63 -37.28 5.73
C ASP A 5 35.28 -36.71 5.25
N PRO A 6 34.57 -37.38 4.33
CA PRO A 6 33.28 -36.92 3.81
C PRO A 6 32.09 -37.19 4.75
N ALA A 7 32.30 -37.72 5.97
CA ALA A 7 31.21 -38.09 6.87
C ALA A 7 30.76 -36.97 7.85
N ARG A 8 31.43 -35.81 7.88
CA ARG A 8 31.02 -34.67 8.71
C ARG A 8 29.91 -33.85 8.07
N THR A 9 28.71 -34.42 8.00
CA THR A 9 27.48 -33.66 7.78
C THR A 9 27.02 -33.12 9.13
N THR A 10 27.40 -31.89 9.50
CA THR A 10 26.74 -31.22 10.62
C THR A 10 25.37 -30.76 10.16
N THR A 11 24.38 -31.65 10.20
CA THR A 11 22.98 -31.25 10.07
C THR A 11 22.68 -30.29 11.22
N PRO A 12 22.35 -29.00 10.97
CA PRO A 12 22.03 -28.09 12.04
C PRO A 12 20.81 -28.65 12.80
N THR A 13 20.99 -28.93 14.08
CA THR A 13 19.96 -29.50 14.99
C THR A 13 18.81 -28.52 15.28
N LYS A 14 18.79 -27.37 14.59
CA LYS A 14 17.73 -26.38 14.61
C LYS A 14 17.29 -26.12 13.18
N VAL A 15 16.28 -26.86 12.74
CA VAL A 15 15.40 -26.39 11.67
C VAL A 15 14.68 -25.18 12.26
N ALA A 16 14.93 -23.98 11.72
CA ALA A 16 14.15 -22.81 12.10
C ALA A 16 12.71 -23.11 11.68
N ASP A 17 11.83 -23.24 12.67
CA ASP A 17 10.42 -23.48 12.42
C ASP A 17 9.86 -22.27 11.68
N LEU A 18 9.58 -22.45 10.39
CA LEU A 18 8.93 -21.46 9.52
C LEU A 18 7.41 -21.66 9.57
N THR A 19 6.87 -22.17 10.68
CA THR A 19 5.42 -22.19 10.92
C THR A 19 4.90 -20.77 10.85
N ILE A 20 4.31 -20.45 9.69
CA ILE A 20 3.57 -19.23 9.47
C ILE A 20 2.31 -19.40 10.32
N SER A 21 2.21 -18.62 11.40
CA SER A 21 0.99 -18.56 12.19
C SER A 21 -0.19 -18.27 11.26
N SER A 22 -1.24 -19.08 11.34
CA SER A 22 -2.48 -18.89 10.58
C SER A 22 -2.93 -17.43 10.68
N ALA A 23 -3.05 -16.74 9.55
CA ALA A 23 -3.60 -15.40 9.50
C ALA A 23 -5.11 -15.50 9.77
N SER A 24 -5.56 -14.92 10.89
CA SER A 24 -6.99 -14.71 11.11
C SER A 24 -7.45 -13.68 10.08
N THR A 25 -8.47 -14.03 9.30
CA THR A 25 -9.21 -13.06 8.49
C THR A 25 -10.13 -12.25 9.41
N ASP A 26 -10.36 -10.97 9.09
CA ASP A 26 -11.27 -10.11 9.85
C ASP A 26 -12.70 -10.68 9.77
N GLY A 27 -13.15 -11.34 10.84
CA GLY A 27 -14.53 -11.81 10.99
C GLY A 27 -15.49 -10.64 11.21
N ILE A 28 -16.74 -10.82 10.82
CA ILE A 28 -17.81 -9.82 10.91
C ILE A 28 -17.97 -9.32 12.36
N ASN A 29 -17.92 -8.00 12.56
CA ASN A 29 -18.24 -7.37 13.84
C ASN A 29 -19.76 -7.29 14.04
N ALA A 30 -20.22 -7.38 15.28
CA ALA A 30 -21.65 -7.31 15.67
C ALA A 30 -22.38 -5.99 15.30
N ALA A 31 -21.67 -4.99 14.79
CA ALA A 31 -22.21 -3.70 14.36
C ALA A 31 -22.51 -3.62 12.85
N GLY A 32 -22.32 -4.72 12.11
CA GLY A 32 -22.54 -4.78 10.66
C GLY A 32 -21.48 -4.08 9.81
N GLU A 33 -20.51 -3.41 10.45
CA GLU A 33 -19.36 -2.78 9.78
C GLU A 33 -18.04 -3.38 10.26
N THR A 34 -17.20 -3.78 9.31
CA THR A 34 -15.83 -4.18 9.58
C THR A 34 -14.90 -3.02 9.23
N VAL A 35 -13.93 -2.76 10.09
CA VAL A 35 -13.04 -1.60 9.96
C VAL A 35 -11.61 -2.09 9.87
N TYR A 36 -10.91 -1.69 8.81
CA TYR A 36 -9.50 -2.00 8.60
C TYR A 36 -8.64 -0.76 8.74
N ASN A 37 -7.58 -0.87 9.54
CA ASN A 37 -6.61 0.18 9.79
C ASN A 37 -5.19 -0.32 9.51
N ASN A 38 -4.38 0.54 8.90
CA ASN A 38 -2.96 0.27 8.65
C ASN A 38 -2.10 0.62 9.88
N GLU A 39 -2.34 -0.05 11.02
CA GLU A 39 -1.69 0.24 12.30
C GLU A 39 -0.17 0.03 12.25
N ASN A 40 0.28 -0.94 11.44
CA ASN A 40 1.69 -1.30 11.30
C ASN A 40 2.46 -0.47 10.25
N PHE A 41 1.81 0.49 9.57
CA PHE A 41 2.45 1.27 8.50
C PHE A 41 3.76 1.92 8.96
N THR A 42 3.75 2.58 10.13
CA THR A 42 4.93 3.28 10.66
C THR A 42 6.11 2.32 10.87
N LYS A 43 5.83 1.09 11.34
CA LYS A 43 6.84 0.04 11.55
C LYS A 43 7.41 -0.45 10.22
N PHE A 44 6.57 -0.79 9.26
CA PHE A 44 7.02 -1.29 7.95
C PHE A 44 7.73 -0.22 7.14
N TYR A 45 7.25 1.02 7.20
CA TYR A 45 7.88 2.15 6.56
C TYR A 45 9.25 2.47 7.19
N GLY A 46 9.38 2.34 8.52
CA GLY A 46 10.67 2.42 9.22
C GLY A 46 11.66 1.36 8.74
N LYS A 47 11.23 0.10 8.63
CA LYS A 47 12.05 -1.01 8.11
C LYS A 47 12.46 -0.81 6.65
N TYR A 48 11.54 -0.31 5.83
CA TYR A 48 11.82 0.07 4.44
C TYR A 48 12.88 1.17 4.36
N LYS A 49 12.80 2.20 5.22
CA LYS A 49 13.77 3.30 5.24
C LYS A 49 15.15 2.87 5.73
N SER A 50 15.23 1.95 6.69
CA SER A 50 16.51 1.50 7.26
C SER A 50 17.26 0.49 6.39
N SER A 51 16.57 -0.31 5.58
CA SER A 51 17.20 -1.33 4.74
C SER A 51 17.46 -0.83 3.32
N THR A 52 18.73 -0.52 3.01
CA THR A 52 19.15 -0.11 1.65
C THR A 52 18.83 -1.17 0.60
N LYS A 53 19.00 -2.46 0.93
CA LYS A 53 18.70 -3.57 0.01
C LYS A 53 17.21 -3.63 -0.31
N LEU A 54 16.35 -3.60 0.71
CA LEU A 54 14.89 -3.61 0.52
C LEU A 54 14.43 -2.39 -0.27
N LYS A 55 14.97 -1.22 0.06
CA LYS A 55 14.70 0.04 -0.64
C LYS A 55 15.06 -0.03 -2.12
N SER A 56 16.24 -0.55 -2.44
CA SER A 56 16.71 -0.70 -3.83
C SER A 56 15.81 -1.64 -4.63
N ILE A 57 15.46 -2.81 -4.07
CA ILE A 57 14.63 -3.81 -4.76
C ILE A 57 13.24 -3.25 -5.05
N ILE A 58 12.57 -2.67 -4.05
CA ILE A 58 11.22 -2.12 -4.21
C ILE A 58 11.22 -0.94 -5.20
N LYS A 59 12.21 -0.05 -5.12
CA LYS A 59 12.34 1.08 -6.06
C LYS A 59 12.56 0.60 -7.48
N LYS A 60 13.46 -0.37 -7.71
CA LYS A 60 13.71 -0.94 -9.04
C LYS A 60 12.44 -1.53 -9.64
N TRP A 61 11.68 -2.27 -8.85
CA TRP A 61 10.39 -2.81 -9.28
C TRP A 61 9.40 -1.70 -9.64
N ALA A 62 9.22 -0.69 -8.78
CA ALA A 62 8.31 0.43 -9.06
C ALA A 62 8.73 1.22 -10.30
N THR A 63 10.04 1.48 -10.46
CA THR A 63 10.60 2.14 -11.65
C THR A 63 10.37 1.31 -12.92
N TRP A 64 10.54 0.00 -12.85
CA TRP A 64 10.27 -0.88 -13.99
C TRP A 64 8.79 -0.85 -14.38
N VAL A 65 7.87 -0.96 -13.42
CA VAL A 65 6.42 -0.91 -13.69
C VAL A 65 6.01 0.42 -14.33
N VAL A 66 6.46 1.55 -13.76
CA VAL A 66 6.12 2.89 -14.27
C VAL A 66 6.81 3.18 -15.60
N GLY A 67 8.01 2.62 -15.81
CA GLY A 67 8.77 2.75 -17.06
C GLY A 67 8.13 2.07 -18.26
N LEU A 68 7.12 1.22 -18.07
CA LEU A 68 6.29 0.68 -19.16
C LEU A 68 5.43 1.77 -19.82
N GLY A 69 5.23 2.91 -19.15
CA GLY A 69 4.46 4.03 -19.67
C GLY A 69 2.94 3.80 -19.66
N LEU A 70 2.23 4.77 -20.22
CA LEU A 70 0.79 4.73 -20.44
C LEU A 70 0.55 4.55 -21.94
N THR A 71 -0.33 3.62 -22.32
CA THR A 71 -0.49 3.21 -23.72
C THR A 71 -1.70 3.85 -24.42
N GLU A 72 -2.58 4.53 -23.70
CA GLU A 72 -3.83 5.08 -24.26
C GLU A 72 -3.76 6.59 -24.42
N GLU A 73 -3.41 7.05 -25.63
CA GLU A 73 -3.19 8.47 -25.96
C GLU A 73 -4.36 9.39 -25.61
N SER A 74 -5.60 8.94 -25.81
CA SER A 74 -6.80 9.75 -25.53
C SER A 74 -7.02 10.05 -24.04
N LYS A 75 -6.37 9.30 -23.14
CA LYS A 75 -6.42 9.54 -21.68
C LYS A 75 -5.13 10.12 -21.14
N THR A 76 -4.03 10.04 -21.90
CA THR A 76 -2.73 10.58 -21.50
C THR A 76 -2.80 12.08 -21.27
N GLU A 77 -3.51 12.85 -22.10
CA GLU A 77 -3.62 14.32 -21.93
C GLU A 77 -4.27 14.72 -20.59
N VAL A 78 -5.32 14.00 -20.17
CA VAL A 78 -5.97 14.23 -18.87
C VAL A 78 -5.04 13.84 -17.72
N LEU A 79 -4.30 12.75 -17.88
CA LEU A 79 -3.38 12.26 -16.85
C LEU A 79 -2.11 13.13 -16.72
N GLU A 80 -1.67 13.78 -17.80
CA GLU A 80 -0.53 14.70 -17.79
C GLU A 80 -0.81 16.00 -17.02
N ARG A 81 -2.09 16.39 -16.88
CA ARG A 81 -2.49 17.55 -16.07
C ARG A 81 -2.37 17.29 -14.56
N ILE A 82 -2.21 16.04 -14.14
CA ILE A 82 -2.11 15.66 -12.73
C ILE A 82 -0.75 16.09 -12.18
N SER A 83 -0.78 17.04 -11.25
CA SER A 83 0.42 17.65 -10.63
C SER A 83 0.72 17.18 -9.20
N GLY A 84 -0.11 16.30 -8.62
CA GLY A 84 0.00 15.81 -7.24
C GLY A 84 0.18 16.93 -6.22
N SER A 85 1.36 17.05 -5.58
CA SER A 85 1.66 18.16 -4.65
C SER A 85 2.26 19.42 -5.30
N GLY A 86 2.18 19.55 -6.63
CA GLY A 86 2.64 20.72 -7.41
C GLY A 86 3.78 20.41 -8.37
N GLU A 87 4.64 19.45 -8.04
CA GLU A 87 5.78 19.01 -8.88
C GLU A 87 5.65 17.55 -9.34
N ASP A 88 4.62 16.86 -8.87
CA ASP A 88 4.42 15.46 -9.22
C ASP A 88 3.87 15.34 -10.64
N THR A 89 4.12 14.20 -11.27
CA THR A 89 3.42 13.76 -12.48
C THR A 89 2.55 12.57 -12.09
N ILE A 90 1.60 12.18 -12.95
CA ILE A 90 0.87 10.92 -12.75
C ILE A 90 1.83 9.73 -12.54
N LEU A 91 2.96 9.69 -13.25
CA LEU A 91 3.96 8.63 -13.12
C LEU A 91 4.67 8.68 -11.76
N SER A 92 5.00 9.86 -11.22
CA SER A 92 5.60 9.96 -9.88
C SER A 92 4.59 9.60 -8.78
N VAL A 93 3.32 9.98 -8.94
CA VAL A 93 2.22 9.58 -8.06
C VAL A 93 2.07 8.06 -8.05
N LEU A 94 1.97 7.43 -9.22
CA LEU A 94 1.87 5.97 -9.35
C LEU A 94 3.11 5.27 -8.79
N TRP A 95 4.30 5.79 -9.05
CA TRP A 95 5.55 5.26 -8.51
C TRP A 95 5.53 5.26 -6.98
N ASN A 96 5.11 6.37 -6.36
CA ASN A 96 4.97 6.46 -4.91
C ASN A 96 3.95 5.44 -4.37
N MET A 97 2.77 5.39 -4.98
CA MET A 97 1.72 4.46 -4.56
C MET A 97 2.16 2.99 -4.68
N LEU A 98 2.88 2.62 -5.74
CA LEU A 98 3.41 1.26 -5.91
C LEU A 98 4.39 0.89 -4.79
N ILE A 99 5.29 1.81 -4.41
CA ILE A 99 6.20 1.59 -3.29
C ILE A 99 5.42 1.37 -2.00
N ILE A 100 4.49 2.27 -1.69
CA ILE A 100 3.71 2.22 -0.45
C ILE A 100 2.88 0.94 -0.38
N LYS A 101 2.24 0.55 -1.48
CA LYS A 101 1.54 -0.74 -1.65
C LYS A 101 2.46 -1.90 -1.30
N LYS A 102 3.69 -1.95 -1.82
CA LYS A 102 4.60 -3.08 -1.52
C LYS A 102 5.16 -3.07 -0.10
N VAL A 103 5.33 -1.90 0.50
CA VAL A 103 5.81 -1.74 1.88
C VAL A 103 4.74 -2.12 2.90
N ASN A 104 3.50 -1.69 2.71
CA ASN A 104 2.47 -1.75 3.74
C ASN A 104 1.30 -2.69 3.43
N GLY A 105 1.08 -3.03 2.16
CA GLY A 105 -0.16 -3.68 1.73
C GLY A 105 -0.96 -2.73 0.87
N ASP A 106 -1.36 -1.60 1.46
CA ASP A 106 -2.22 -0.64 0.78
C ASP A 106 -1.57 0.71 0.54
N ALA A 107 -1.95 1.34 -0.58
CA ALA A 107 -1.69 2.74 -0.88
C ALA A 107 -2.97 3.45 -1.31
N TYR A 108 -3.13 4.69 -0.86
CA TYR A 108 -4.34 5.49 -1.06
C TYR A 108 -3.97 6.83 -1.68
N ALA A 109 -4.80 7.33 -2.58
CA ALA A 109 -4.76 8.71 -3.05
C ALA A 109 -6.16 9.31 -3.11
N GLU A 110 -6.30 10.56 -2.69
CA GLU A 110 -7.51 11.36 -2.85
C GLU A 110 -7.65 11.74 -4.32
N ILE A 111 -8.81 11.43 -4.90
CA ILE A 111 -9.22 11.83 -6.23
C ILE A 111 -9.84 13.22 -6.13
N ILE A 112 -9.20 14.22 -6.73
CA ILE A 112 -9.68 15.61 -6.74
C ILE A 112 -10.27 15.90 -8.11
N ARG A 113 -11.54 16.30 -8.15
CA ARG A 113 -12.30 16.55 -9.38
C ARG A 113 -12.89 17.95 -9.41
N ASP A 114 -13.04 18.48 -10.61
CA ASP A 114 -13.90 19.64 -10.92
C ASP A 114 -15.06 19.11 -11.76
N GLY A 115 -16.22 18.93 -11.13
CA GLY A 115 -17.33 18.20 -11.75
C GLY A 115 -16.93 16.78 -12.17
N THR A 116 -16.89 16.53 -13.48
CA THR A 116 -16.52 15.24 -14.08
C THR A 116 -15.04 15.12 -14.39
N GLU A 117 -14.31 16.23 -14.47
CA GLU A 117 -12.90 16.26 -14.83
C GLU A 117 -12.01 15.87 -13.64
N LEU A 118 -11.04 14.99 -13.89
CA LEU A 118 -10.01 14.66 -12.92
C LEU A 118 -8.95 15.77 -12.93
N ILE A 119 -8.88 16.54 -11.86
CA ILE A 119 -7.87 17.61 -11.73
C ILE A 119 -6.56 17.03 -11.20
N ASN A 120 -6.65 16.16 -10.18
CA ASN A 120 -5.47 15.76 -9.44
C ASN A 120 -5.65 14.44 -8.68
N LEU A 121 -4.51 13.82 -8.36
CA LEU A 121 -4.40 12.68 -7.46
C LEU A 121 -3.41 13.02 -6.36
N LYS A 122 -3.89 13.04 -5.12
CA LYS A 122 -3.09 13.39 -3.95
C LYS A 122 -2.83 12.15 -3.10
N PRO A 123 -1.60 11.59 -3.06
CA PRO A 123 -1.26 10.49 -2.19
C PRO A 123 -1.58 10.78 -0.71
N LEU A 124 -2.20 9.83 -0.04
CA LEU A 124 -2.53 9.89 1.38
C LEU A 124 -1.68 8.89 2.17
N GLY A 125 -1.30 9.26 3.38
CA GLY A 125 -0.58 8.37 4.29
C GLY A 125 -1.46 7.20 4.76
N PRO A 126 -1.08 5.93 4.52
CA PRO A 126 -1.92 4.79 4.87
C PRO A 126 -2.25 4.69 6.35
N SER A 127 -1.33 5.09 7.25
CA SER A 127 -1.57 5.08 8.70
C SER A 127 -2.72 5.97 9.16
N ARG A 128 -3.23 6.84 8.28
CA ARG A 128 -4.33 7.75 8.59
C ARG A 128 -5.61 7.42 7.84
N ILE A 129 -5.61 6.35 7.04
CA ILE A 129 -6.79 5.91 6.32
C ILE A 129 -7.34 4.66 6.98
N THR A 130 -8.62 4.75 7.30
CA THR A 130 -9.45 3.66 7.78
C THR A 130 -10.36 3.24 6.64
N VAL A 131 -10.35 1.95 6.29
CA VAL A 131 -11.28 1.38 5.31
C VAL A 131 -12.46 0.80 6.07
N VAL A 132 -13.68 1.13 5.63
CA VAL A 132 -14.90 0.59 6.23
C VAL A 132 -15.60 -0.30 5.22
N PHE A 133 -15.92 -1.50 5.67
CA PHE A 133 -16.63 -2.52 4.92
C PHE A 133 -18.03 -2.74 5.49
N ASP A 134 -18.99 -3.07 4.64
CA ASP A 134 -20.29 -3.60 5.07
C ASP A 134 -20.20 -5.09 5.46
N GLU A 135 -21.35 -5.67 5.82
CA GLU A 135 -21.50 -7.07 6.21
C GLU A 135 -21.08 -8.06 5.11
N GLN A 136 -21.16 -7.63 3.86
CA GLN A 136 -20.81 -8.39 2.67
C GLN A 136 -19.33 -8.23 2.30
N GLY A 137 -18.56 -7.43 3.05
CA GLY A 137 -17.15 -7.17 2.78
C GLY A 137 -16.91 -6.19 1.64
N ILE A 138 -17.92 -5.41 1.24
CA ILE A 138 -17.81 -4.35 0.24
C ILE A 138 -17.36 -3.06 0.93
N ILE A 139 -16.38 -2.38 0.35
CA ILE A 139 -15.94 -1.08 0.88
C ILE A 139 -17.08 -0.08 0.71
N THR A 140 -17.55 0.51 1.82
CA THR A 140 -18.60 1.53 1.79
C THR A 140 -18.02 2.94 1.80
N ARG A 141 -16.90 3.14 2.52
CA ARG A 141 -16.24 4.43 2.65
C ARG A 141 -14.80 4.31 3.15
N TYR A 142 -14.09 5.42 3.05
CA TYR A 142 -12.81 5.63 3.72
C TYR A 142 -12.94 6.76 4.74
N GLU A 143 -12.23 6.66 5.85
CA GLU A 143 -12.16 7.71 6.86
C GLU A 143 -10.71 8.14 7.06
N GLN A 144 -10.41 9.42 6.90
CA GLN A 144 -9.11 9.99 7.22
C GLN A 144 -9.13 10.59 8.62
N VAL A 145 -8.36 9.99 9.53
CA VAL A 145 -8.21 10.50 10.90
C VAL A 145 -7.29 11.71 10.94
N ASN A 146 -7.55 12.62 11.88
CA ASN A 146 -6.77 13.85 12.04
C ASN A 146 -5.33 13.56 12.53
N LYS A 147 -4.48 14.60 12.59
CA LYS A 147 -3.08 14.47 13.05
C LYS A 147 -2.95 13.84 14.45
N SER A 148 -3.98 13.96 15.29
CA SER A 148 -4.04 13.37 16.64
C SER A 148 -4.54 11.92 16.67
N GLY A 149 -4.80 11.30 15.51
CA GLY A 149 -5.32 9.94 15.42
C GLY A 149 -6.78 9.78 15.87
N LYS A 150 -7.49 10.88 16.12
CA LYS A 150 -8.87 10.85 16.61
C LYS A 150 -9.86 10.86 15.44
N LYS A 151 -10.91 10.04 15.55
CA LYS A 151 -12.04 10.01 14.60
C LYS A 151 -12.91 11.28 14.65
N LYS A 152 -12.89 12.03 15.75
CA LYS A 152 -13.63 13.29 15.90
C LYS A 152 -13.06 14.34 14.93
N GLY A 153 -13.84 14.72 13.92
CA GLY A 153 -13.41 15.58 12.81
C GLY A 153 -12.65 14.85 11.69
N SER A 154 -12.85 13.54 11.54
CA SER A 154 -12.33 12.78 10.40
C SER A 154 -13.02 13.20 9.10
N LYS A 155 -12.25 13.27 8.00
CA LYS A 155 -12.81 13.47 6.66
C LYS A 155 -13.25 12.11 6.14
N LYS A 156 -14.51 12.00 5.75
CA LYS A 156 -15.06 10.79 5.10
C LYS A 156 -14.95 10.94 3.59
N PHE A 157 -14.66 9.85 2.93
CA PHE A 157 -14.62 9.74 1.48
C PHE A 157 -15.49 8.57 1.05
N THR A 158 -16.23 8.78 -0.03
CA THR A 158 -16.88 7.72 -0.79
C THR A 158 -15.84 6.87 -1.51
N THR A 159 -16.25 5.72 -2.03
CA THR A 159 -15.35 4.83 -2.77
C THR A 159 -14.83 5.44 -4.07
N GLN A 160 -15.59 6.37 -4.66
CA GLN A 160 -15.22 7.07 -5.89
C GLN A 160 -14.25 8.23 -5.67
N GLU A 161 -14.03 8.64 -4.42
CA GLU A 161 -13.12 9.73 -4.05
C GLU A 161 -11.72 9.24 -3.66
N ILE A 162 -11.51 7.92 -3.60
CA ILE A 162 -10.20 7.33 -3.24
C ILE A 162 -9.75 6.37 -4.32
N PHE A 163 -8.56 6.62 -4.85
CA PHE A 163 -7.82 5.64 -5.63
C PHE A 163 -7.04 4.73 -4.66
N HIS A 164 -7.40 3.44 -4.62
CA HIS A 164 -6.87 2.47 -3.68
C HIS A 164 -6.12 1.35 -4.41
N LEU A 165 -4.85 1.14 -4.06
CA LEU A 165 -4.04 0.01 -4.52
C LEU A 165 -3.76 -0.96 -3.38
N THR A 166 -4.23 -2.19 -3.50
CA THR A 166 -4.05 -3.27 -2.51
C THR A 166 -3.05 -4.31 -2.99
N LYS A 167 -2.13 -4.73 -2.12
CA LYS A 167 -1.18 -5.81 -2.38
C LYS A 167 -1.82 -7.15 -2.01
N ASP A 168 -1.84 -8.06 -2.99
CA ASP A 168 -2.11 -9.49 -2.77
C ASP A 168 -3.36 -9.72 -1.89
N ARG A 169 -4.53 -9.17 -2.28
CA ARG A 169 -5.81 -9.48 -1.60
C ARG A 169 -6.04 -10.99 -1.71
N VAL A 170 -6.28 -11.64 -0.57
CA VAL A 170 -6.66 -13.05 -0.45
C VAL A 170 -8.12 -13.11 -0.03
#